data_AF-B2RZ30-F1
#
_entry.id   AF-B2RZ30-F1
#
_cell.length_a   1.000
_cell.length_b   1.000
_cell.length_c   1.000
_cell.angle_alpha   90.00
_cell.angle_beta   90.00
_cell.angle_gamma   90.00
#
_symmetry.space_group_name_H-M   'P 1'
#
loop_
_entity.id
_entity.type
_entity.pdbx_description
1 polymer ?
#
loop_
_entity_poly.entity_id
_entity_poly.type
_entity_poly.pdbx_seq_one_letter_code
_entity_poly.pdbx_strand_id
1 'polypeptide(L)'
;MRGLIFRPTRGRWITQMSQLRSHGSTGLFVPPSPPLDHEKIKELQRFISLSKKLLVMTGAGISTESGIPDYRSEKVGLYARTDRRPIQHIDFIRSAPVRQRYWARNFVGWPQFSSHQPNPAHWALSNWEKLGKLHWLVTQNVDALHSKAGNQRLTELHGCMHRVLCLSCGEQTARRVLQDRFQALNPSWSAEAQGVAPDGDVFLTEEQVRSFRVPCCDRCGGPLKPDVVFFGDTVNPDKVDFVHQRVKEADSLLVVGSSLQVHPHRPGEEAPNRHSEHRTHEV
;
A
#
# COMPACT_ATOMS: atom_id res chain seq x y z
N MET A 1 -0.93 33.17 3.14
CA MET A 1 0.30 34.01 3.15
C MET A 1 0.65 34.39 4.57
N ARG A 2 1.94 34.67 4.83
CA ARG A 2 2.69 34.71 6.11
C ARG A 2 3.31 33.33 6.41
N GLY A 3 4.62 33.05 6.31
CA GLY A 3 5.83 33.87 6.14
C GLY A 3 6.86 33.42 7.19
N LEU A 4 7.77 32.50 6.84
CA LEU A 4 8.87 32.06 7.72
C LEU A 4 9.95 33.15 7.76
N ILE A 5 10.33 33.60 8.96
CA ILE A 5 11.46 34.53 9.18
C ILE A 5 12.67 33.71 9.60
N PHE A 6 13.76 33.80 8.83
CA PHE A 6 15.07 33.24 9.16
C PHE A 6 15.84 34.23 10.05
N ARG A 7 16.34 33.79 11.21
CA ARG A 7 17.31 34.56 12.00
C ARG A 7 18.65 33.82 12.03
N PRO A 8 19.72 34.39 11.45
CA PRO A 8 21.04 33.77 11.46
C PRO A 8 21.78 34.20 12.72
N THR A 9 21.77 33.37 13.76
CA THR A 9 22.88 33.21 14.72
C THR A 9 22.48 32.15 15.75
N ARG A 10 23.31 31.09 15.86
CA ARG A 10 23.17 29.86 16.68
C ARG A 10 22.40 28.74 15.99
N GLY A 11 23.14 27.86 15.31
CA GLY A 11 22.63 26.65 14.64
C GLY A 11 21.99 25.66 15.60
N ARG A 12 20.69 25.83 15.85
CA ARG A 12 19.82 24.82 16.46
C ARG A 12 18.51 24.76 15.68
N TRP A 13 18.19 23.57 15.17
CA TRP A 13 16.84 23.26 14.71
C TRP A 13 15.95 23.12 15.94
N ILE A 14 14.97 24.02 16.09
CA ILE A 14 13.89 23.87 17.08
C ILE A 14 12.62 23.63 16.27
N THR A 15 12.13 22.40 16.29
CA THR A 15 10.82 22.05 15.75
C THR A 15 9.78 22.57 16.74
N GLN A 16 9.08 23.65 16.38
CA GLN A 16 7.90 24.08 17.12
C GLN A 16 6.74 23.14 16.71
N MET A 17 6.64 21.98 17.38
CA MET A 17 5.47 21.12 17.26
C MET A 17 4.29 21.83 17.95
N SER A 18 3.49 22.57 17.18
CA SER A 18 2.14 22.89 17.60
C SER A 18 1.36 21.58 17.68
N GLN A 19 0.97 21.20 18.90
CA GLN A 19 0.12 20.06 19.17
C GLN A 19 -1.21 20.18 18.41
N LEU A 20 -1.30 19.55 17.24
CA LEU A 20 -2.57 19.15 16.67
C LEU A 20 -3.01 17.89 17.43
N ARG A 21 -3.85 18.08 18.46
CA ARG A 21 -4.59 16.98 19.07
C ARG A 21 -5.62 16.46 18.07
N SER A 22 -5.23 15.52 17.20
CA SER A 22 -6.19 14.68 16.50
C SER A 22 -6.62 13.54 17.45
N HIS A 23 -7.87 13.55 17.89
CA HIS A 23 -8.49 12.36 18.47
C HIS A 23 -8.77 11.36 17.33
N GLY A 24 -7.73 10.65 16.92
CA GLY A 24 -7.76 9.53 15.99
C GLY A 24 -6.87 8.43 16.54
N SER A 25 -7.19 7.19 16.24
CA SER A 25 -6.55 5.93 16.68
C SER A 25 -5.08 5.77 16.24
N THR A 26 -4.23 6.74 16.58
CA THR A 26 -2.78 6.69 16.37
C THR A 26 -2.21 5.53 17.17
N GLY A 27 -1.73 4.50 16.47
CA GLY A 27 -1.04 3.35 17.06
C GLY A 27 -1.81 2.03 17.07
N LEU A 28 -3.06 1.98 16.57
CA LEU A 28 -3.84 0.72 16.59
C LEU A 28 -3.18 -0.43 15.82
N PHE A 29 -2.43 -0.11 14.76
CA PHE A 29 -1.81 -1.10 13.87
C PHE A 29 -0.28 -1.11 13.91
N VAL A 30 0.32 -0.30 14.78
CA VAL A 30 1.78 -0.26 14.94
C VAL A 30 2.16 -1.39 15.91
N PRO A 31 3.02 -2.35 15.51
CA PRO A 31 3.46 -3.41 16.42
C PRO A 31 4.26 -2.82 17.59
N PRO A 32 4.30 -3.51 18.75
CA PRO A 32 5.18 -3.10 19.84
C PRO A 32 6.64 -3.18 19.38
N SER A 33 7.40 -2.13 19.68
CA SER A 33 8.83 -2.04 19.41
C SER A 33 9.59 -1.67 20.69
N PRO A 34 10.81 -2.17 20.89
CA PRO A 34 11.68 -1.62 21.93
C PRO A 34 11.93 -0.12 21.71
N PRO A 35 12.38 0.62 22.75
CA PRO A 35 12.78 2.01 22.62
C PRO A 35 13.85 2.20 21.54
N LEU A 36 13.86 3.38 20.94
CA LEU A 36 14.83 3.72 19.90
C LEU A 36 16.27 3.63 20.42
N ASP A 37 17.10 2.89 19.70
CA ASP A 37 18.53 2.83 19.94
C ASP A 37 19.24 3.98 19.21
N HIS A 38 19.84 4.89 19.98
CA HIS A 38 20.53 6.05 19.44
C HIS A 38 21.74 5.70 18.57
N GLU A 39 22.42 4.58 18.81
CA GLU A 39 23.55 4.17 17.97
C GLU A 39 23.05 3.65 16.63
N LYS A 40 21.97 2.85 16.59
CA LYS A 40 21.32 2.45 15.33
C LYS A 40 20.84 3.64 14.51
N ILE A 41 20.31 4.69 15.16
CA ILE A 41 19.92 5.93 14.46
C ILE A 41 21.13 6.60 13.82
N LYS A 42 22.28 6.68 14.52
CA LYS A 42 23.52 7.23 13.96
C LYS A 42 24.04 6.39 12.81
N GLU A 43 23.98 5.06 12.92
CA GLU A 43 24.35 4.13 11.84
C GLU A 43 23.49 4.36 10.60
N LEU A 44 22.16 4.42 10.75
CA LEU A 44 21.24 4.72 9.67
C LEU A 44 21.52 6.10 9.06
N GLN A 45 21.74 7.12 9.88
CA GLN A 45 22.09 8.46 9.42
C GLN A 45 23.38 8.44 8.59
N ARG A 46 24.41 7.70 9.04
CA ARG A 46 25.68 7.55 8.32
C ARG A 46 25.49 6.82 7.00
N PHE A 47 24.74 5.70 7.00
CA PHE A 47 24.39 4.94 5.81
C PHE A 47 23.71 5.83 4.75
N ILE A 48 22.66 6.56 5.17
CA ILE A 48 21.97 7.50 4.28
C ILE A 48 22.93 8.57 3.80
N SER A 49 23.71 9.19 4.68
CA SER A 49 24.61 10.30 4.33
C SER A 49 25.63 9.92 3.26
N LEU A 50 26.17 8.71 3.31
CA LEU A 50 27.17 8.22 2.35
C LEU A 50 26.60 7.85 0.98
N SER A 51 25.33 7.45 0.90
CA SER A 51 24.69 7.07 -0.36
C SER A 51 24.48 8.28 -1.29
N LYS A 52 24.78 8.14 -2.57
CA LYS A 52 24.48 9.14 -3.61
C LYS A 52 23.27 8.72 -4.46
N LYS A 53 22.99 7.43 -4.54
CA LYS A 53 21.87 6.86 -5.29
C LYS A 53 21.10 5.86 -4.42
N LEU A 54 20.37 6.39 -3.45
CA LEU A 54 19.62 5.57 -2.51
C LEU A 54 18.36 5.01 -3.18
N LEU A 55 18.25 3.68 -3.28
CA LEU A 55 16.98 3.03 -3.60
C LEU A 55 16.27 2.67 -2.31
N VAL A 56 14.96 2.93 -2.26
CA VAL A 56 14.12 2.61 -1.10
C VAL A 56 13.06 1.61 -1.50
N MET A 57 12.93 0.52 -0.75
CA MET A 57 11.81 -0.42 -0.87
C MET A 57 10.90 -0.34 0.36
N THR A 58 9.61 -0.14 0.15
CA THR A 58 8.63 -0.03 1.25
C THR A 58 7.60 -1.15 1.22
N GLY A 59 7.15 -1.56 2.41
CA GLY A 59 6.02 -2.48 2.60
C GLY A 59 4.94 -1.91 3.51
N ALA A 60 3.97 -2.76 3.89
CA ALA A 60 2.76 -2.32 4.58
C ALA A 60 3.02 -1.67 5.95
N GLY A 61 4.14 -2.02 6.61
CA GLY A 61 4.56 -1.47 7.89
C GLY A 61 4.68 0.06 7.86
N ILE A 62 5.10 0.65 6.73
CA ILE A 62 5.22 2.12 6.60
C ILE A 62 3.86 2.83 6.72
N SER A 63 2.76 2.13 6.44
CA SER A 63 1.39 2.69 6.42
C SER A 63 0.61 2.43 7.72
N THR A 64 1.19 1.72 8.68
CA THR A 64 0.55 1.41 9.98
C THR A 64 0.23 2.66 10.79
N GLU A 65 1.16 3.63 10.82
CA GLU A 65 0.97 4.94 11.43
C GLU A 65 -0.10 5.79 10.71
N SER A 66 -0.43 5.46 9.46
CA SER A 66 -1.52 6.09 8.71
C SER A 66 -2.89 5.48 9.01
N GLY A 67 -2.98 4.49 9.92
CA GLY A 67 -4.24 3.82 10.24
C GLY A 67 -4.61 2.68 9.28
N ILE A 68 -3.67 2.24 8.43
CA ILE A 68 -3.86 1.08 7.56
C ILE A 68 -3.19 -0.13 8.22
N PRO A 69 -3.90 -1.24 8.48
CA PRO A 69 -3.26 -2.42 9.06
C PRO A 69 -2.22 -2.99 8.11
N ASP A 70 -1.26 -3.75 8.65
CA ASP A 70 -0.42 -4.61 7.81
C ASP A 70 -0.98 -6.03 7.73
N TYR A 71 -0.31 -6.90 6.97
CA TYR A 71 -0.73 -8.29 6.82
C TYR A 71 -0.25 -9.20 7.95
N ARG A 72 0.93 -8.94 8.54
CA ARG A 72 1.73 -9.97 9.23
C ARG A 72 2.21 -9.59 10.63
N SER A 73 2.11 -8.33 11.06
CA SER A 73 2.58 -7.94 12.39
C SER A 73 1.97 -8.83 13.47
N GLU A 74 2.78 -9.26 14.43
CA GLU A 74 2.30 -10.08 15.53
C GLU A 74 1.16 -9.36 16.26
N LYS A 75 0.05 -10.06 16.55
CA LYS A 75 -1.16 -9.56 17.22
C LYS A 75 -1.99 -8.51 16.46
N VAL A 76 -1.41 -7.74 15.53
CA VAL A 76 -2.10 -6.63 14.84
C VAL A 76 -2.16 -6.77 13.31
N GLY A 77 -1.45 -7.73 12.72
CA GLY A 77 -1.54 -8.04 11.29
C GLY A 77 -2.84 -8.75 10.94
N LEU A 78 -3.32 -8.58 9.69
CA LEU A 78 -4.55 -9.22 9.22
C LEU A 78 -4.57 -10.73 9.45
N TYR A 79 -3.47 -11.43 9.17
CA TYR A 79 -3.38 -12.88 9.33
C TYR A 79 -3.27 -13.33 10.79
N ALA A 80 -2.75 -12.47 11.67
CA ALA A 80 -2.73 -12.74 13.11
C ALA A 80 -4.10 -12.51 13.77
N ARG A 81 -4.93 -11.63 13.19
CA ARG A 81 -6.25 -11.28 13.72
C ARG A 81 -7.42 -12.03 13.10
N THR A 82 -7.25 -12.66 11.95
CA THR A 82 -8.38 -13.22 11.18
C THR A 82 -7.98 -14.43 10.32
N ASP A 83 -8.92 -15.36 10.10
CA ASP A 83 -8.80 -16.44 9.11
C ASP A 83 -8.98 -15.96 7.64
N ARG A 84 -8.86 -14.65 7.38
CA ARG A 84 -9.13 -14.06 6.07
C ARG A 84 -8.11 -14.56 5.05
N ARG A 85 -8.59 -15.35 4.10
CA ARG A 85 -7.80 -15.77 2.93
C ARG A 85 -7.86 -14.69 1.85
N PRO A 86 -6.72 -14.31 1.27
CA PRO A 86 -6.71 -13.37 0.16
C PRO A 86 -7.38 -13.98 -1.08
N ILE A 87 -8.03 -13.13 -1.87
CA ILE A 87 -8.65 -13.54 -3.13
C ILE A 87 -7.57 -14.06 -4.10
N GLN A 88 -7.85 -15.20 -4.72
CA GLN A 88 -6.99 -15.75 -5.78
C GLN A 88 -7.34 -15.11 -7.12
N HIS A 89 -6.32 -14.78 -7.90
CA HIS A 89 -6.47 -14.20 -9.23
C HIS A 89 -7.42 -15.03 -10.11
N ILE A 90 -7.18 -16.34 -10.16
CA ILE A 90 -7.94 -17.25 -11.02
C ILE A 90 -9.43 -17.29 -10.65
N ASP A 91 -9.77 -17.21 -9.37
CA ASP A 91 -11.15 -17.20 -8.89
C ASP A 91 -11.86 -15.90 -9.32
N PHE A 92 -11.17 -14.76 -9.20
CA PHE A 92 -11.71 -13.47 -9.63
C PHE A 92 -11.95 -13.45 -11.16
N ILE A 93 -11.01 -13.96 -11.94
CA ILE A 93 -11.15 -13.98 -13.41
C ILE A 93 -12.30 -14.90 -13.84
N ARG A 94 -12.42 -16.09 -13.24
CA ARG A 94 -13.37 -17.12 -13.70
C ARG A 94 -14.80 -16.95 -13.17
N SER A 95 -14.99 -16.33 -12.02
CA SER A 95 -16.30 -16.37 -11.33
C SER A 95 -16.92 -14.98 -11.15
N ALA A 96 -18.04 -14.73 -11.84
CA ALA A 96 -18.82 -13.51 -11.65
C ALA A 96 -19.34 -13.32 -10.22
N PRO A 97 -19.85 -14.36 -9.51
CA PRO A 97 -20.19 -14.26 -8.09
C PRO A 97 -19.00 -13.87 -7.20
N VAL A 98 -17.80 -14.38 -7.48
CA VAL A 98 -16.58 -13.98 -6.72
C VAL A 98 -16.26 -12.51 -6.94
N ARG A 99 -16.37 -12.01 -8.18
CA ARG A 99 -16.20 -10.57 -8.48
C ARG A 99 -17.24 -9.72 -7.78
N GLN A 100 -18.50 -10.17 -7.77
CA GLN A 100 -19.60 -9.50 -7.07
C GLN A 100 -19.29 -9.33 -5.58
N ARG A 101 -18.87 -10.42 -4.92
CA ARG A 101 -18.47 -10.41 -3.52
C ARG A 101 -17.29 -9.48 -3.24
N TYR A 102 -16.24 -9.58 -4.06
CA TYR A 102 -15.07 -8.72 -3.95
C TYR A 102 -15.46 -7.23 -4.05
N TRP A 103 -16.22 -6.88 -5.09
CA TRP A 103 -16.58 -5.49 -5.34
C TRP A 103 -17.57 -4.94 -4.32
N ALA A 104 -18.49 -5.75 -3.79
CA ALA A 104 -19.39 -5.34 -2.71
C ALA A 104 -18.59 -4.95 -1.45
N ARG A 105 -17.63 -5.80 -1.05
CA ARG A 105 -16.76 -5.53 0.11
C ARG A 105 -15.89 -4.30 -0.15
N ASN A 106 -15.25 -4.23 -1.31
CA ASN A 106 -14.44 -3.09 -1.68
C ASN A 106 -15.23 -1.77 -1.75
N PHE A 107 -16.48 -1.81 -2.22
CA PHE A 107 -17.39 -0.65 -2.27
C PHE A 107 -17.63 -0.07 -0.87
N VAL A 108 -17.90 -0.93 0.10
CA VAL A 108 -18.14 -0.54 1.50
C VAL A 108 -16.86 0.01 2.15
N GLY A 109 -15.71 -0.63 1.94
CA GLY A 109 -14.45 -0.21 2.54
C GLY A 109 -13.81 1.03 1.91
N TRP A 110 -14.16 1.35 0.66
CA TRP A 110 -13.50 2.39 -0.13
C TRP A 110 -13.50 3.79 0.51
N PRO A 111 -14.61 4.33 1.07
CA PRO A 111 -14.60 5.66 1.66
C PRO A 111 -13.58 5.81 2.79
N GLN A 112 -13.49 4.80 3.66
CA GLN A 112 -12.49 4.79 4.72
C GLN A 112 -11.09 4.62 4.13
N PHE A 113 -10.88 3.58 3.30
CA PHE A 113 -9.56 3.27 2.73
C PHE A 113 -8.95 4.46 1.97
N SER A 114 -9.72 5.11 1.10
CA SER A 114 -9.25 6.20 0.26
C SER A 114 -8.95 7.49 1.04
N SER A 115 -9.54 7.67 2.23
CA SER A 115 -9.37 8.87 3.06
C SER A 115 -8.06 8.91 3.85
N HIS A 116 -7.37 7.77 4.03
CA HIS A 116 -6.08 7.73 4.72
C HIS A 116 -5.06 8.67 4.08
N GLN A 117 -4.28 9.33 4.94
CA GLN A 117 -3.27 10.30 4.55
C GLN A 117 -1.86 9.73 4.76
N PRO A 118 -0.85 10.27 4.04
CA PRO A 118 0.53 9.92 4.33
C PRO A 118 0.89 10.28 5.77
N ASN A 119 2.00 9.72 6.25
CA ASN A 119 2.56 9.98 7.59
C ASN A 119 4.00 10.51 7.47
N PRO A 120 4.67 10.83 8.60
CA PRO A 120 6.03 11.36 8.59
C PRO A 120 7.05 10.58 7.76
N ALA A 121 6.97 9.25 7.73
CA ALA A 121 7.88 8.43 6.92
C ALA A 121 7.71 8.70 5.42
N HIS A 122 6.47 8.77 4.94
CA HIS A 122 6.16 9.08 3.54
C HIS A 122 6.64 10.48 3.15
N TRP A 123 6.38 11.49 3.98
CA TRP A 123 6.84 12.87 3.70
C TRP A 123 8.35 13.00 3.77
N ALA A 124 9.03 12.25 4.64
CA ALA A 124 10.48 12.22 4.69
C ALA A 124 11.07 11.69 3.38
N LEU A 125 10.53 10.58 2.85
CA LEU A 125 10.97 10.00 1.58
C LEU A 125 10.67 10.93 0.38
N SER A 126 9.50 11.57 0.35
CA SER A 126 9.18 12.63 -0.62
C SER A 126 10.16 13.81 -0.55
N ASN A 127 10.56 14.21 0.66
CA ASN A 127 11.56 15.27 0.84
C ASN A 127 12.96 14.85 0.38
N TRP A 128 13.37 13.59 0.64
CA TRP A 128 14.65 13.07 0.14
C TRP A 128 14.71 13.01 -1.38
N GLU A 129 13.59 12.75 -2.04
CA GLU A 129 13.48 12.84 -3.50
C GLU A 129 13.71 14.28 -3.99
N LYS A 130 13.04 15.26 -3.37
CA LYS A 130 13.22 16.69 -3.70
C LYS A 130 14.64 17.20 -3.49
N LEU A 131 15.34 16.65 -2.49
CA LEU A 131 16.74 16.95 -2.21
C LEU A 131 17.73 16.16 -3.10
N GLY A 132 17.23 15.35 -4.05
CA GLY A 132 18.06 14.56 -4.95
C GLY A 132 18.77 13.37 -4.30
N LYS A 133 18.41 13.03 -3.06
CA LYS A 133 19.02 11.93 -2.29
C LYS A 133 18.46 10.57 -2.68
N LEU A 134 17.16 10.52 -2.99
CA LEU A 134 16.46 9.31 -3.40
C LEU A 134 16.62 9.08 -4.91
N HIS A 135 17.22 7.95 -5.27
CA HIS A 135 17.35 7.51 -6.65
C HIS A 135 16.02 6.96 -7.18
N TRP A 136 15.41 6.03 -6.45
CA TRP A 136 14.12 5.44 -6.81
C TRP A 136 13.41 4.86 -5.59
N LEU A 137 12.07 4.90 -5.59
CA LEU A 137 11.22 4.28 -4.56
C LEU A 137 10.42 3.15 -5.18
N VAL A 138 10.49 1.97 -4.59
CA VAL A 138 9.65 0.81 -4.93
C VAL A 138 8.75 0.51 -3.76
N THR A 139 7.43 0.48 -3.97
CA THR A 139 6.48 0.11 -2.92
C THR A 139 5.74 -1.16 -3.26
N GLN A 140 5.60 -2.04 -2.28
CA GLN A 140 4.70 -3.19 -2.33
C GLN A 140 3.24 -2.81 -2.01
N ASN A 141 3.03 -1.60 -1.48
CA ASN A 141 1.72 -1.15 -1.02
C ASN A 141 0.85 -0.71 -2.19
N VAL A 142 -0.45 -0.83 -2.00
CA VAL A 142 -1.49 -0.48 -3.00
C VAL A 142 -2.37 0.70 -2.54
N ASP A 143 -1.90 1.45 -1.54
CA ASP A 143 -2.64 2.47 -0.77
C ASP A 143 -2.54 3.91 -1.31
N ALA A 144 -1.71 4.11 -2.35
CA ALA A 144 -1.39 5.41 -2.95
C ALA A 144 -0.73 6.43 -2.00
N LEU A 145 -0.28 6.06 -0.79
CA LEU A 145 0.20 7.05 0.18
C LEU A 145 1.50 7.74 -0.25
N HIS A 146 2.41 7.04 -0.95
CA HIS A 146 3.59 7.68 -1.56
C HIS A 146 3.21 8.70 -2.63
N SER A 147 2.25 8.35 -3.50
CA SER A 147 1.71 9.26 -4.51
C SER A 147 1.06 10.48 -3.85
N LYS A 148 0.28 10.30 -2.77
CA LYS A 148 -0.31 11.38 -1.97
C LYS A 148 0.75 12.24 -1.27
N ALA A 149 1.89 11.66 -0.89
CA ALA A 149 3.03 12.39 -0.32
C ALA A 149 3.83 13.19 -1.37
N GLY A 150 3.56 12.96 -2.66
CA GLY A 150 4.18 13.68 -3.77
C GLY A 150 5.46 13.04 -4.32
N ASN A 151 5.70 11.76 -4.04
CA ASN A 151 6.78 11.01 -4.71
C ASN A 151 6.48 10.85 -6.20
N GLN A 152 7.46 11.13 -7.06
CA GLN A 152 7.36 11.00 -8.51
C GLN A 152 8.24 9.86 -9.04
N ARG A 153 9.39 9.62 -8.40
CA ARG A 153 10.29 8.49 -8.69
C ARG A 153 9.80 7.21 -8.01
N LEU A 154 8.63 6.74 -8.43
CA LEU A 154 7.87 5.69 -7.75
C LEU A 154 7.55 4.52 -8.69
N THR A 155 7.76 3.30 -8.20
CA THR A 155 7.18 2.09 -8.77
C THR A 155 6.27 1.41 -7.75
N GLU A 156 4.98 1.37 -8.05
CA GLU A 156 3.99 0.56 -7.34
C GLU A 156 4.03 -0.88 -7.87
N LEU A 157 4.79 -1.74 -7.19
CA LEU A 157 5.11 -3.10 -7.66
C LEU A 157 3.82 -3.92 -7.85
N HIS A 158 2.95 -3.89 -6.85
CA HIS A 158 1.67 -4.60 -6.85
C HIS A 158 0.49 -3.79 -7.38
N GLY A 159 0.73 -2.64 -8.02
CA GLY A 159 -0.32 -1.76 -8.52
C GLY A 159 -0.91 -0.84 -7.44
N CYS A 160 -2.13 -0.36 -7.64
CA CYS A 160 -2.79 0.61 -6.77
C CYS A 160 -4.32 0.44 -6.75
N MET A 161 -4.89 0.43 -5.55
CA MET A 161 -6.34 0.34 -5.35
C MET A 161 -7.10 1.59 -5.86
N HIS A 162 -6.38 2.68 -6.14
CA HIS A 162 -6.97 3.89 -6.73
C HIS A 162 -7.21 3.79 -8.24
N ARG A 163 -6.85 2.67 -8.88
CA ARG A 163 -7.03 2.42 -10.31
C ARG A 163 -7.82 1.13 -10.56
N VAL A 164 -8.52 1.11 -11.69
CA VAL A 164 -9.36 -0.01 -12.15
C VAL A 164 -9.03 -0.29 -13.61
N LEU A 165 -8.87 -1.56 -13.96
CA LEU A 165 -8.61 -2.05 -15.30
C LEU A 165 -9.79 -2.88 -15.82
N CYS A 166 -10.11 -2.74 -17.10
CA CYS A 166 -10.96 -3.69 -17.80
C CYS A 166 -10.15 -4.92 -18.22
N LEU A 167 -10.63 -6.11 -17.85
CA LEU A 167 -9.99 -7.38 -18.22
C LEU A 167 -10.12 -7.73 -19.71
N SER A 168 -11.02 -7.08 -20.44
CA SER A 168 -11.24 -7.35 -21.86
C SER A 168 -10.50 -6.40 -22.79
N CYS A 169 -10.49 -5.09 -22.50
CA CYS A 169 -9.90 -4.08 -23.39
C CYS A 169 -8.71 -3.31 -22.78
N GLY A 170 -8.34 -3.59 -21.52
CA GLY A 170 -7.24 -2.92 -20.84
C GLY A 170 -7.51 -1.48 -20.42
N GLU A 171 -8.71 -0.95 -20.64
CA GLU A 171 -9.07 0.42 -20.27
C GLU A 171 -8.84 0.67 -18.77
N GLN A 172 -8.12 1.75 -18.45
CA GLN A 172 -7.80 2.10 -17.08
C GLN A 172 -8.56 3.35 -16.63
N THR A 173 -9.25 3.25 -15.50
CA THR A 173 -10.02 4.36 -14.92
C THR A 173 -9.67 4.57 -13.44
N ALA A 174 -9.98 5.74 -12.90
CA ALA A 174 -9.84 5.99 -11.47
C ALA A 174 -10.91 5.23 -10.68
N ARG A 175 -10.52 4.60 -9.57
CA ARG A 175 -11.44 3.86 -8.69
C ARG A 175 -12.58 4.72 -8.14
N ARG A 176 -12.36 6.02 -7.98
CA ARG A 176 -13.40 6.99 -7.58
C ARG A 176 -14.57 7.01 -8.58
N VAL A 177 -14.30 6.99 -9.88
CA VAL A 177 -15.34 6.95 -10.92
C VAL A 177 -16.19 5.69 -10.77
N LEU A 178 -15.55 4.55 -10.49
CA LEU A 178 -16.28 3.30 -10.24
C LEU A 178 -17.12 3.37 -8.95
N GLN A 179 -16.71 4.14 -7.93
CA GLN A 179 -17.49 4.32 -6.71
C GLN A 179 -18.83 5.01 -7.01
N ASP A 180 -18.78 6.09 -7.80
CA ASP A 180 -19.98 6.83 -8.18
C ASP A 180 -20.93 5.95 -9.02
N ARG A 181 -20.36 5.12 -9.90
CA ARG A 181 -21.12 4.13 -10.69
C ARG A 181 -21.74 3.04 -9.82
N PHE A 182 -21.05 2.56 -8.78
CA PHE A 182 -21.65 1.63 -7.82
C PHE A 182 -22.84 2.25 -7.10
N GLN A 183 -22.73 3.49 -6.63
CA GLN A 183 -23.83 4.20 -5.94
C GLN A 183 -25.06 4.35 -6.85
N ALA A 184 -24.85 4.77 -8.10
CA ALA A 184 -25.94 4.91 -9.07
C ALA A 184 -26.62 3.56 -9.40
N LEU A 185 -25.85 2.48 -9.49
CA LEU A 185 -26.36 1.15 -9.83
C LEU A 185 -27.00 0.42 -8.62
N ASN A 186 -26.67 0.82 -7.40
CA ASN A 186 -27.07 0.17 -6.15
C ASN A 186 -27.69 1.17 -5.15
N PRO A 187 -28.73 1.95 -5.53
CA PRO A 187 -29.20 3.09 -4.74
C PRO A 187 -29.81 2.71 -3.38
N SER A 188 -30.35 1.49 -3.27
CA SER A 188 -30.95 0.97 -2.03
C SER A 188 -30.04 0.00 -1.28
N TRP A 189 -28.79 -0.16 -1.73
CA TRP A 189 -27.88 -1.13 -1.14
C TRP A 189 -27.10 -0.49 0.01
N SER A 190 -27.16 -1.10 1.18
CA SER A 190 -26.40 -0.71 2.37
C SER A 190 -25.96 -1.94 3.13
N ALA A 191 -24.73 -1.93 3.63
CA ALA A 191 -24.25 -2.94 4.55
C ALA A 191 -23.32 -2.32 5.58
N GLU A 192 -23.36 -2.84 6.80
CA GLU A 192 -22.43 -2.45 7.87
C GLU A 192 -21.12 -3.22 7.72
N ALA A 193 -20.01 -2.49 7.72
CA ALA A 193 -18.67 -3.06 7.61
C ALA A 193 -18.17 -3.58 8.97
N GLN A 194 -17.65 -4.80 9.02
CA GLN A 194 -16.88 -5.28 10.17
C GLN A 194 -15.41 -5.50 9.80
N GLY A 195 -14.53 -4.66 10.35
CA GLY A 195 -13.06 -4.76 10.25
C GLY A 195 -12.47 -4.53 8.85
N VAL A 196 -11.43 -3.70 8.77
CA VAL A 196 -10.78 -3.31 7.50
C VAL A 196 -9.44 -4.04 7.32
N ALA A 197 -9.17 -4.53 6.12
CA ALA A 197 -7.92 -5.13 5.69
C ALA A 197 -6.96 -4.10 5.05
N PRO A 198 -5.67 -4.41 4.86
CA PRO A 198 -4.67 -3.47 4.32
C PRO A 198 -4.95 -2.99 2.88
N ASP A 199 -5.77 -3.72 2.12
CA ASP A 199 -6.23 -3.39 0.78
C ASP A 199 -7.63 -2.74 0.76
N GLY A 200 -8.18 -2.40 1.94
CA GLY A 200 -9.49 -1.80 2.10
C GLY A 200 -10.66 -2.78 2.08
N ASP A 201 -10.39 -4.08 2.10
CA ASP A 201 -11.41 -5.12 2.13
C ASP A 201 -12.10 -5.22 3.51
N VAL A 202 -13.43 -5.46 3.51
CA VAL A 202 -14.28 -5.58 4.71
C VAL A 202 -15.07 -6.88 4.66
N PHE A 203 -15.60 -7.34 5.80
CA PHE A 203 -16.44 -8.55 5.82
C PHE A 203 -17.91 -8.24 5.47
N LEU A 204 -18.51 -9.08 4.62
CA LEU A 204 -19.93 -9.11 4.27
C LEU A 204 -20.39 -10.56 4.12
N THR A 205 -21.63 -10.87 4.53
CA THR A 205 -22.24 -12.19 4.33
C THR A 205 -22.71 -12.38 2.88
N GLU A 206 -22.88 -13.63 2.45
CA GLU A 206 -23.41 -13.95 1.11
C GLU A 206 -24.78 -13.30 0.85
N GLU A 207 -25.63 -13.24 1.88
CA GLU A 207 -26.95 -12.64 1.80
C GLU A 207 -26.88 -11.13 1.53
N GLN A 208 -25.97 -10.42 2.21
CA GLN A 208 -25.74 -9.00 1.99
C GLN A 208 -25.21 -8.70 0.57
N VAL A 209 -24.40 -9.61 0.01
CA VAL A 209 -23.79 -9.45 -1.31
C VAL A 209 -24.77 -9.78 -2.46
N ARG A 210 -25.74 -10.66 -2.23
CA ARG A 210 -26.57 -11.27 -3.29
C ARG A 210 -27.22 -10.27 -4.24
N SER A 211 -27.68 -9.12 -3.73
CA SER A 211 -28.36 -8.07 -4.49
C SER A 211 -27.42 -7.02 -5.10
N PHE A 212 -26.12 -7.03 -4.76
CA PHE A 212 -25.15 -6.05 -5.23
C PHE A 212 -24.85 -6.22 -6.71
N ARG A 213 -24.90 -5.14 -7.48
CA ARG A 213 -24.65 -5.14 -8.93
C ARG A 213 -23.30 -4.50 -9.23
N VAL A 214 -22.54 -5.15 -10.10
CA VAL A 214 -21.21 -4.68 -10.52
C VAL A 214 -21.31 -4.01 -11.89
N PRO A 215 -20.91 -2.74 -12.04
CA PRO A 215 -20.81 -2.07 -13.33
C PRO A 215 -19.81 -2.77 -14.25
N CYS A 216 -20.11 -2.81 -15.54
CA CYS A 216 -19.20 -3.30 -16.57
C CYS A 216 -18.27 -2.17 -17.07
N CYS A 217 -17.33 -2.47 -17.96
CA CYS A 217 -16.57 -1.43 -18.66
C CYS A 217 -17.48 -0.60 -19.58
N ASP A 218 -17.42 0.74 -19.50
CA ASP A 218 -18.22 1.61 -20.37
C ASP A 218 -17.78 1.54 -21.85
N ARG A 219 -16.55 1.09 -22.12
CA ARG A 219 -15.98 1.00 -23.47
C ARG A 219 -16.36 -0.29 -24.20
N CYS A 220 -16.41 -1.42 -23.52
CA CYS A 220 -16.57 -2.74 -24.16
C CYS A 220 -17.52 -3.70 -23.45
N GLY A 221 -18.11 -3.31 -22.30
CA GLY A 221 -18.96 -4.19 -21.50
C GLY A 221 -18.20 -5.28 -20.72
N GLY A 222 -16.87 -5.33 -20.81
CA GLY A 222 -16.04 -6.35 -20.13
C GLY A 222 -15.98 -6.19 -18.60
N PRO A 223 -15.55 -7.24 -17.88
CA PRO A 223 -15.46 -7.20 -16.42
C PRO A 223 -14.30 -6.29 -15.96
N LEU A 224 -14.52 -5.64 -14.82
CA LEU A 224 -13.55 -4.74 -14.19
C LEU A 224 -12.81 -5.44 -13.04
N LYS A 225 -11.51 -5.17 -12.94
CA LYS A 225 -10.63 -5.58 -11.83
C LYS A 225 -9.94 -4.34 -11.26
N PRO A 226 -9.71 -4.22 -9.94
CA PRO A 226 -8.75 -3.24 -9.44
C PRO A 226 -7.37 -3.47 -10.10
N ASP A 227 -6.62 -2.39 -10.31
CA ASP A 227 -5.23 -2.48 -10.78
C ASP A 227 -4.30 -2.91 -9.64
N VAL A 228 -4.52 -4.12 -9.13
CA VAL A 228 -3.64 -4.74 -8.14
C VAL A 228 -3.30 -6.17 -8.52
N VAL A 229 -2.09 -6.58 -8.18
CA VAL A 229 -1.63 -7.96 -8.36
C VAL A 229 -2.26 -8.80 -7.23
N PHE A 230 -3.17 -9.70 -7.59
CA PHE A 230 -3.78 -10.61 -6.63
C PHE A 230 -2.85 -11.79 -6.30
N PHE A 231 -3.20 -12.56 -5.27
CA PHE A 231 -2.49 -13.80 -4.99
C PHE A 231 -2.67 -14.78 -6.14
N GLY A 232 -1.57 -15.41 -6.56
CA GLY A 232 -1.54 -16.27 -7.76
C GLY A 232 -1.54 -15.50 -9.08
N ASP A 233 -1.48 -14.16 -9.05
CA ASP A 233 -1.19 -13.33 -10.22
C ASP A 233 0.33 -13.10 -10.34
N THR A 234 0.77 -12.59 -11.49
CA THR A 234 2.17 -12.27 -11.76
C THR A 234 2.34 -10.77 -11.94
N VAL A 235 3.37 -10.20 -11.30
CA VAL A 235 3.75 -8.80 -11.54
C VAL A 235 4.18 -8.64 -13.00
N ASN A 236 3.77 -7.55 -13.65
CA ASN A 236 4.18 -7.25 -15.03
C ASN A 236 5.72 -7.38 -15.18
N PRO A 237 6.23 -8.27 -16.07
CA PRO A 237 7.66 -8.48 -16.27
C PRO A 237 8.43 -7.21 -16.58
N ASP A 238 7.90 -6.31 -17.41
CA ASP A 238 8.55 -5.04 -17.76
C ASP A 238 8.75 -4.17 -16.52
N LYS A 239 7.79 -4.20 -15.58
CA LYS A 239 7.90 -3.50 -14.30
C LYS A 239 8.99 -4.12 -13.42
N VAL A 240 9.09 -5.45 -13.41
CA VAL A 240 10.13 -6.18 -12.66
C VAL A 240 11.51 -5.87 -13.23
N ASP A 241 11.67 -5.91 -14.55
CA ASP A 241 12.91 -5.59 -15.24
C ASP A 241 13.33 -4.14 -15.01
N PHE A 242 12.38 -3.21 -15.07
CA PHE A 242 12.60 -1.81 -14.73
C PHE A 242 13.11 -1.65 -13.29
N VAL A 243 12.49 -2.32 -12.31
CA VAL A 243 12.95 -2.30 -10.91
C VAL A 243 14.35 -2.88 -10.78
N HIS A 244 14.63 -4.02 -11.44
CA HIS A 244 15.97 -4.61 -11.45
C HIS A 244 17.02 -3.64 -12.01
N GLN A 245 16.69 -2.88 -13.05
CA GLN A 245 17.58 -1.86 -13.58
C GLN A 245 17.84 -0.75 -12.54
N ARG A 246 16.80 -0.25 -11.86
CA ARG A 246 16.96 0.77 -10.79
C ARG A 246 17.81 0.27 -9.63
N VAL A 247 17.69 -1.02 -9.29
CA VAL A 247 18.54 -1.66 -8.27
C VAL A 247 20.01 -1.70 -8.72
N LYS A 248 20.29 -2.06 -9.98
CA LYS A 248 21.66 -2.06 -10.52
C LYS A 248 22.30 -0.66 -10.57
N GLU A 249 21.49 0.38 -10.73
CA GLU A 249 21.96 1.77 -10.77
C GLU A 249 22.21 2.38 -9.38
N ALA A 250 21.63 1.79 -8.33
CA ALA A 250 21.72 2.26 -6.96
C ALA A 250 23.05 1.87 -6.29
N ASP A 251 23.50 2.69 -5.33
CA ASP A 251 24.69 2.39 -4.51
C ASP A 251 24.33 1.89 -3.11
N SER A 252 23.05 1.93 -2.76
CA SER A 252 22.54 1.56 -1.44
C SER A 252 21.04 1.23 -1.54
N LEU A 253 20.61 0.26 -0.74
CA LEU A 253 19.21 -0.17 -0.61
C LEU A 253 18.75 0.02 0.84
N LEU A 254 17.67 0.77 1.04
CA LEU A 254 16.97 0.87 2.32
C LEU A 254 15.61 0.17 2.22
N VAL A 255 15.34 -0.76 3.13
CA VAL A 255 14.04 -1.42 3.25
C VAL A 255 13.29 -0.84 4.44
N VAL A 256 12.04 -0.42 4.24
CA VAL A 256 11.21 0.23 5.28
C VAL A 256 9.86 -0.47 5.41
N GLY A 257 9.58 -1.02 6.59
CA GLY A 257 8.26 -1.58 6.91
C GLY A 257 7.85 -2.76 6.03
N SER A 258 8.79 -3.61 5.60
CA SER A 258 8.51 -4.84 4.86
C SER A 258 9.22 -6.02 5.50
N SER A 259 8.52 -7.14 5.66
CA SER A 259 9.11 -8.40 6.12
C SER A 259 9.88 -9.14 5.02
N LEU A 260 9.81 -8.68 3.76
CA LEU A 260 10.45 -9.31 2.59
C LEU A 260 10.06 -10.78 2.31
N GLN A 261 9.02 -11.31 2.96
CA GLN A 261 8.65 -12.73 2.83
C GLN A 261 7.83 -13.06 1.58
N VAL A 262 7.37 -12.05 0.82
CA VAL A 262 6.59 -12.27 -0.42
C VAL A 262 7.52 -12.27 -1.60
N HIS A 263 7.61 -13.41 -2.28
CA HIS A 263 8.40 -13.56 -3.49
C HIS A 263 7.49 -13.34 -4.72
N PRO A 264 7.90 -12.53 -5.70
CA PRO A 264 7.20 -12.47 -6.98
C PRO A 264 7.27 -13.85 -7.64
N HIS A 265 6.13 -14.46 -7.91
CA HIS A 265 6.09 -15.76 -8.56
C HIS A 265 6.50 -15.61 -10.03
N ARG A 266 7.61 -16.24 -10.42
CA ARG A 266 7.99 -16.37 -11.84
C ARG A 266 7.29 -17.59 -12.45
N PRO A 267 6.78 -17.49 -13.68
CA PRO A 267 6.29 -18.65 -14.41
C PRO A 267 7.40 -19.70 -14.54
N GLY A 268 7.22 -20.88 -13.93
CA GLY A 268 8.18 -21.99 -13.97
C GLY A 268 8.95 -22.28 -12.68
N GLU A 269 8.82 -21.46 -11.63
CA GLU A 269 9.35 -21.78 -10.28
C GLU A 269 8.27 -22.46 -9.43
N GLU A 270 8.58 -23.56 -8.75
CA GLU A 270 7.66 -24.17 -7.78
C GLU A 270 7.32 -23.17 -6.65
N ALA A 271 6.05 -23.14 -6.23
CA ALA A 271 5.62 -22.29 -5.12
C ALA A 271 6.47 -22.60 -3.87
N PRO A 272 7.05 -21.60 -3.19
CA PRO A 272 7.91 -21.85 -2.05
C PRO A 272 7.13 -22.60 -0.95
N ASN A 273 7.72 -23.71 -0.51
CA ASN A 273 7.18 -24.59 0.50
C ASN A 273 7.01 -23.81 1.82
N ARG A 274 5.85 -23.92 2.48
CA ARG A 274 5.42 -23.05 3.60
C ARG A 274 6.22 -23.19 4.90
N HIS A 275 7.37 -23.87 4.90
CA HIS A 275 8.08 -24.29 6.11
C HIS A 275 9.56 -23.84 6.22
N SER A 276 10.08 -22.99 5.35
CA SER A 276 11.42 -22.42 5.57
C SER A 276 11.37 -21.14 6.40
N GLU A 277 11.46 -21.30 7.72
CA GLU A 277 11.84 -20.21 8.63
C GLU A 277 13.27 -19.75 8.29
N HIS A 278 13.39 -18.68 7.51
CA HIS A 278 14.63 -17.92 7.45
C HIS A 278 14.49 -16.68 8.32
N ARG A 279 15.22 -16.68 9.45
CA ARG A 279 15.38 -15.53 10.33
C ARG A 279 16.02 -14.39 9.55
N THR A 280 15.21 -13.42 9.16
CA THR A 280 15.68 -12.09 8.77
C THR A 280 15.76 -11.22 10.02
N HIS A 281 16.95 -10.71 10.33
CA HIS A 281 17.12 -9.71 11.37
C HIS A 281 16.49 -8.38 10.92
N GLU A 282 15.41 -7.95 11.59
CA GLU A 282 14.86 -6.60 11.49
C GLU A 282 15.73 -5.65 12.31
N VAL A 283 16.15 -4.52 11.71
CA VAL A 283 16.86 -3.43 12.40
C VAL A 283 15.88 -2.32 12.74
#